data_AF-A0A7V9T5W6-F1
#
_entry.id   AF-A0A7V9T5W6-F1
#
_cell.length_a   1.000
_cell.length_b   1.000
_cell.length_c   1.000
_cell.angle_alpha   90.00
_cell.angle_beta   90.00
_cell.angle_gamma   90.00
#
_symmetry.space_group_name_H-M   'P 1'
#
loop_
_entity.id
_entity.type
_entity.pdbx_description
1 polymer ?
#
loop_
_entity_poly.entity_id
_entity_poly.type
_entity_poly.pdbx_seq_one_letter_code
_entity_poly.pdbx_strand_id
1 'polypeptide(L)'
;MSRPQIRIATRARDTDWILEGEELEDSDIIGPAVLFNMGGVAYEHCTLEGAVQHAFWVAPEHPIIGVMGIRDCTFRRCTFRGVGFVGAPDDMVSARQAWSGES
;
A
#
# COMPACT_ATOMS: atom_id res chain seq x y z
N MET A 1 14.06 9.00 -18.40
CA MET A 1 12.90 9.84 -18.01
C MET A 1 12.65 9.64 -16.53
N SER A 2 12.31 10.69 -15.77
CA SER A 2 11.94 10.53 -14.36
C SER A 2 10.55 9.92 -14.25
N ARG A 3 10.37 8.96 -13.34
CA ARG A 3 9.07 8.34 -13.05
C ARG A 3 8.13 9.36 -12.38
N PRO A 4 6.82 9.33 -12.65
CA PRO A 4 5.86 10.19 -11.98
C PRO A 4 5.83 9.90 -10.47
N GLN A 5 5.69 10.95 -9.67
CA GLN A 5 5.56 10.85 -8.21
C GLN A 5 4.11 11.10 -7.82
N ILE A 6 3.51 10.13 -7.14
CA ILE A 6 2.11 10.18 -6.70
C ILE A 6 2.07 10.24 -5.18
N ARG A 7 1.63 11.37 -4.63
CA ARG A 7 1.31 11.46 -3.20
C ARG A 7 -0.01 10.75 -2.95
N ILE A 8 0.07 9.53 -2.42
CA ILE A 8 -1.06 8.60 -2.43
C ILE A 8 -2.30 9.14 -1.69
N ALA A 9 -2.07 9.86 -0.58
CA ALA A 9 -3.15 10.48 0.20
C ALA A 9 -4.00 11.47 -0.61
N THR A 10 -3.47 12.07 -1.67
CA THR A 10 -4.20 13.03 -2.54
C THR A 10 -5.13 12.36 -3.54
N ARG A 11 -5.09 11.02 -3.64
CA ARG A 11 -5.92 10.23 -4.54
C ARG A 11 -7.13 9.59 -3.83
N ALA A 12 -7.15 9.61 -2.50
CA ALA A 12 -8.28 9.14 -1.73
C ALA A 12 -9.51 10.03 -1.96
N ARG A 13 -10.70 9.45 -1.90
CA ARG A 13 -11.93 10.27 -1.80
C ARG A 13 -12.02 10.89 -0.41
N ASP A 14 -12.34 12.18 -0.34
CA ASP A 14 -12.41 12.93 0.93
C ASP A 14 -13.52 12.42 1.89
N THR A 15 -14.49 11.66 1.38
CA THR A 15 -15.65 11.20 2.16
C THR A 15 -15.37 9.97 3.01
N ASP A 16 -14.53 9.06 2.51
CA ASP A 16 -14.25 7.77 3.14
C ASP A 16 -12.74 7.46 3.25
N TRP A 17 -11.89 8.32 2.69
CA TRP A 17 -10.43 8.15 2.66
C TRP A 17 -10.01 6.83 1.98
N ILE A 18 -10.77 6.42 0.96
CA ILE A 18 -10.53 5.18 0.20
C ILE A 18 -10.05 5.54 -1.22
N LEU A 19 -9.00 4.86 -1.67
CA LEU A 19 -8.66 4.71 -3.09
C LEU A 19 -9.24 3.40 -3.60
N GLU A 20 -9.99 3.45 -4.69
CA GLU A 20 -10.76 2.32 -5.18
C GLU A 20 -10.73 2.23 -6.71
N GLY A 21 -10.49 1.03 -7.25
CA GLY A 21 -10.57 0.78 -8.68
C GLY A 21 -9.45 1.40 -9.52
N GLU A 22 -8.34 1.80 -8.91
CA GLU A 22 -7.24 2.48 -9.60
C GLU A 22 -6.13 1.51 -10.04
N GLU A 23 -5.63 1.75 -11.24
CA GLU A 23 -4.46 1.08 -11.79
C GLU A 23 -3.32 2.10 -11.89
N LEU A 24 -2.27 1.91 -11.09
CA LEU A 24 -1.11 2.78 -11.06
C LEU A 24 0.10 2.02 -11.56
N GLU A 25 0.71 2.54 -12.64
CA GLU A 25 1.86 1.91 -13.28
C GLU A 25 3.09 2.81 -13.31
N ASP A 26 4.29 2.20 -13.25
CA ASP A 26 5.58 2.85 -13.45
C ASP A 26 5.84 4.08 -12.57
N SER A 27 5.18 4.15 -11.41
CA SER A 27 5.12 5.34 -10.56
C SER A 27 5.83 5.16 -9.22
N ASP A 28 6.35 6.26 -8.67
CA ASP A 28 6.77 6.31 -7.27
C ASP A 28 5.56 6.69 -6.41
N ILE A 29 5.20 5.83 -5.46
CA ILE A 29 4.09 6.02 -4.52
C ILE A 29 4.66 6.60 -3.23
N ILE A 30 4.33 7.87 -2.97
CA ILE A 30 4.99 8.68 -1.94
C ILE A 30 4.04 8.90 -0.76
N GLY A 31 4.51 8.56 0.44
CA GLY A 31 3.86 8.85 1.72
C GLY A 31 4.14 10.26 2.27
N PRO A 32 3.98 10.48 3.60
CA PRO A 32 3.67 9.48 4.61
C PRO A 32 2.24 8.95 4.50
N ALA A 33 2.07 7.62 4.52
CA ALA A 33 0.76 6.98 4.52
C ALA A 33 0.80 5.59 5.15
N VAL A 34 -0.31 5.17 5.75
CA VAL A 34 -0.57 3.78 6.13
C VAL A 34 -1.79 3.30 5.34
N LEU A 35 -1.59 2.29 4.49
CA LEU A 35 -2.62 1.75 3.61
C LEU A 35 -3.31 0.55 4.26
N PHE A 36 -4.61 0.64 4.45
CA PHE A 36 -5.44 -0.46 4.93
C PHE A 36 -5.99 -1.26 3.76
N ASN A 37 -5.55 -2.52 3.62
CA ASN A 37 -6.01 -3.40 2.55
C ASN A 37 -7.43 -3.89 2.83
N MET A 38 -8.37 -3.50 1.98
CA MET A 38 -9.79 -3.86 2.08
C MET A 38 -10.20 -4.97 1.11
N GLY A 39 -9.23 -5.62 0.44
CA GLY A 39 -9.45 -6.68 -0.54
C GLY A 39 -9.31 -6.22 -1.99
N GLY A 40 -9.06 -7.18 -2.88
CA GLY A 40 -8.92 -6.94 -4.32
C GLY A 40 -7.67 -6.15 -4.72
N VAL A 41 -6.67 -6.01 -3.84
CA VAL A 41 -5.45 -5.26 -4.14
C VAL A 41 -4.34 -6.17 -4.65
N ALA A 42 -3.73 -5.80 -5.77
CA ALA A 42 -2.59 -6.48 -6.36
C ALA A 42 -1.33 -5.59 -6.40
N TYR A 43 -0.18 -6.18 -6.09
CA TYR A 43 1.14 -5.54 -6.20
C TYR A 43 2.01 -6.38 -7.14
N GLU A 44 2.30 -5.85 -8.31
CA GLU A 44 2.98 -6.57 -9.37
C GLU A 44 4.33 -5.93 -9.68
N HIS A 45 5.43 -6.67 -9.45
CA HIS A 45 6.79 -6.17 -9.64
C HIS A 45 7.05 -4.83 -8.92
N CYS A 46 6.50 -4.67 -7.73
CA CYS A 46 6.64 -3.46 -6.94
C CYS A 46 7.84 -3.54 -6.02
N THR A 47 8.37 -2.39 -5.61
CA THR A 47 9.48 -2.29 -4.67
C THR A 47 9.06 -1.45 -3.48
N LEU A 48 9.49 -1.84 -2.28
CA LEU A 48 9.37 -1.03 -1.08
C LEU A 48 10.72 -0.46 -0.69
N GLU A 49 10.78 0.85 -0.49
CA GLU A 49 11.96 1.50 0.06
C GLU A 49 11.90 1.48 1.60
N GLY A 50 12.90 0.83 2.20
CA GLY A 50 13.06 0.73 3.64
C GLY A 50 13.04 -0.72 4.15
N ALA A 51 12.97 -0.86 5.47
CA ALA A 51 12.93 -2.17 6.12
C ALA A 51 11.53 -2.79 5.96
N VAL A 52 11.40 -3.77 5.05
CA VAL A 52 10.16 -4.51 4.76
C VAL A 52 9.48 -5.00 6.05
N GLN A 53 10.25 -5.52 7.01
CA GLN A 53 9.73 -6.03 8.28
C GLN A 53 9.03 -4.97 9.15
N HIS A 54 9.26 -3.69 8.91
CA HIS A 54 8.64 -2.59 9.66
C HIS A 54 7.45 -1.97 8.92
N ALA A 55 7.20 -2.37 7.68
CA ALA A 55 6.16 -1.77 6.84
C ALA A 55 4.82 -2.49 6.90
N PHE A 56 4.72 -3.67 7.52
CA PHE A 56 3.49 -4.46 7.60
C PHE A 56 3.04 -4.63 9.05
N TRP A 57 1.82 -4.20 9.35
CA TRP A 57 1.22 -4.30 10.69
C TRP A 57 -0.10 -5.06 10.64
N VAL A 58 -0.33 -5.90 11.64
CA VAL A 58 -1.63 -6.57 11.80
C VAL A 58 -2.65 -5.55 12.34
N ALA A 59 -3.80 -5.48 11.69
CA ALA A 59 -4.92 -4.66 12.13
C ALA A 59 -5.46 -5.16 13.48
N PRO A 60 -5.72 -4.29 14.47
CA PRO A 60 -6.45 -4.66 15.66
C PRO A 60 -7.93 -4.96 15.35
N GLU A 61 -8.62 -5.61 16.29
CA GLU A 61 -10.05 -5.94 16.16
C GLU A 61 -10.98 -4.72 16.27
N HIS A 62 -10.45 -3.55 16.64
CA HIS A 62 -11.18 -2.30 16.73
C HIS A 62 -10.90 -1.38 15.53
N PRO A 63 -11.76 -0.39 15.25
CA PRO A 63 -11.51 0.58 14.19
C PRO A 63 -10.15 1.27 14.33
N ILE A 64 -9.50 1.52 13.19
CA ILE A 64 -8.22 2.23 13.10
C ILE A 64 -8.48 3.61 12.48
N ILE A 65 -7.94 4.65 13.11
CA ILE A 65 -8.03 6.03 12.62
C ILE A 65 -6.66 6.43 12.05
N GLY A 66 -6.66 7.23 10.98
CA GLY A 66 -5.43 7.75 10.36
C GLY A 66 -4.83 6.83 9.30
N VAL A 67 -5.58 5.82 8.86
CA VAL A 67 -5.22 4.94 7.74
C VAL A 67 -6.04 5.30 6.51
N MET A 68 -5.49 5.06 5.33
CA MET A 68 -6.16 5.23 4.05
C MET A 68 -6.57 3.86 3.52
N GLY A 69 -7.85 3.69 3.19
CA GLY A 69 -8.33 2.44 2.59
C GLY A 69 -7.86 2.28 1.15
N ILE A 70 -7.53 1.06 0.76
CA ILE A 70 -7.27 0.68 -0.63
C ILE A 70 -8.09 -0.56 -0.98
N ARG A 71 -8.75 -0.55 -2.13
CA ARG A 71 -9.65 -1.61 -2.56
C ARG A 71 -9.65 -1.75 -4.07
N ASP A 72 -9.66 -2.98 -4.58
CA ASP A 72 -9.76 -3.24 -6.03
C ASP A 72 -8.73 -2.42 -6.85
N CYS A 73 -7.51 -2.27 -6.32
CA CYS A 73 -6.45 -1.48 -6.93
C CYS A 73 -5.31 -2.38 -7.43
N THR A 74 -4.70 -1.99 -8.54
CA THR A 74 -3.51 -2.66 -9.06
C THR A 74 -2.35 -1.69 -9.10
N PHE A 75 -1.27 -2.02 -8.40
CA PHE A 75 0.00 -1.29 -8.48
C PHE A 75 0.98 -2.13 -9.28
N ARG A 76 1.48 -1.60 -10.40
CA ARG A 76 2.37 -2.33 -11.31
C ARG A 76 3.67 -1.60 -11.53
N ARG A 77 4.80 -2.27 -11.30
CA ARG A 77 6.13 -1.67 -11.42
C ARG A 77 6.17 -0.35 -10.67
N CYS A 78 5.71 -0.32 -9.42
CA CYS A 78 5.69 0.88 -8.58
C CYS A 78 6.78 0.81 -7.50
N THR A 79 7.24 1.98 -7.04
CA THR A 79 8.16 2.05 -5.89
C THR A 79 7.50 2.82 -4.75
N PHE A 80 7.26 2.14 -3.62
CA PHE A 80 6.64 2.70 -2.43
C PHE A 80 7.72 3.32 -1.52
N ARG A 81 7.53 4.58 -1.11
CA ARG A 81 8.45 5.30 -0.21
C ARG A 81 7.70 5.94 0.94
N GLY A 82 8.11 5.63 2.18
CA GLY A 82 7.44 6.15 3.37
C GLY A 82 5.99 5.69 3.51
N VAL A 83 5.69 4.49 3.00
CA VAL A 83 4.36 3.87 3.05
C VAL A 83 4.45 2.60 3.88
N GLY A 84 3.50 2.43 4.79
CA GLY A 84 3.26 1.16 5.46
C GLY A 84 1.88 0.60 5.13
N PHE A 85 1.64 -0.64 5.54
CA PHE A 85 0.49 -1.45 5.23
C PHE A 85 -0.09 -2.03 6.50
N VAL A 86 -1.41 -2.06 6.58
CA VAL A 86 -2.15 -2.68 7.66
C VAL A 86 -3.31 -3.49 7.11
N GLY A 87 -3.60 -4.63 7.73
CA GLY A 87 -4.62 -5.56 7.24
C GLY A 87 -4.78 -6.77 8.15
N ALA A 88 -5.55 -7.76 7.70
CA ALA A 88 -5.79 -8.96 8.49
C ALA A 88 -4.47 -9.73 8.75
N PRO A 89 -4.38 -10.51 9.85
CA PRO A 89 -3.16 -11.21 10.23
C PRO A 89 -2.56 -12.04 9.08
N ASP A 90 -3.39 -12.86 8.43
CA ASP A 90 -2.96 -13.78 7.37
C ASP A 90 -2.51 -13.03 6.11
N ASP A 91 -3.15 -11.91 5.78
CA ASP A 91 -2.77 -11.06 4.65
C ASP A 91 -1.40 -10.41 4.87
N MET A 92 -1.14 -9.93 6.08
CA MET A 92 0.11 -9.23 6.41
C MET A 92 1.30 -10.18 6.52
N VAL A 93 1.09 -11.41 7.01
CA VAL A 93 2.11 -12.46 6.99
C VAL A 93 2.48 -12.82 5.55
N SER A 94 1.48 -13.07 4.72
CA SER A 94 1.65 -13.40 3.30
C SER A 94 2.38 -12.28 2.54
N ALA A 95 1.93 -11.02 2.73
CA ALA A 95 2.53 -9.86 2.09
C ALA A 95 3.99 -9.66 2.49
N ARG A 96 4.31 -9.80 3.79
CA ARG A 96 5.69 -9.70 4.28
C ARG A 96 6.60 -10.77 3.65
N GLN A 97 6.12 -12.01 3.51
CA GLN A 97 6.88 -13.08 2.88
C GLN A 97 7.13 -12.80 1.39
N ALA A 98 6.10 -12.38 0.66
CA ALA A 98 6.20 -12.06 -0.76
C ALA A 98 7.27 -10.98 -1.01
N TRP A 99 7.28 -9.92 -0.19
CA TRP A 99 8.22 -8.80 -0.37
C TRP A 99 9.60 -9.06 0.22
N SER A 100 9.76 -10.04 1.12
CA SER A 100 11.08 -10.45 1.60
C SER A 100 11.80 -11.40 0.62
N GLY A 101 11.08 -12.03 -0.30
CA GLY A 101 11.62 -12.98 -1.28
C GLY A 101 12.20 -12.35 -2.55
N GLU A 102 12.02 -11.04 -2.75
CA GLU A 102 12.48 -10.29 -3.94
C GLU A 102 13.80 -9.52 -3.70
N SER A 103 14.59 -9.91 -2.70
CA SER A 103 15.91 -9.30 -2.37
C SER A 103 17.04 -9.77 -3.27
#